data_AF-A0A1V8ZYN0-F1
#
_entry.id   AF-A0A1V8ZYN0-F1
#
_cell.length_a   1.000
_cell.length_b   1.000
_cell.length_c   1.000
_cell.angle_alpha   90.00
_cell.angle_beta   90.00
_cell.angle_gamma   90.00
#
_symmetry.space_group_name_H-M   'P 1'
#
loop_
_entity.id
_entity.type
_entity.pdbx_description
1 polymer ?
#
loop_
_entity_poly.entity_id
_entity_poly.type
_entity_poly.pdbx_seq_one_letter_code
_entity_poly.pdbx_strand_id
1 'polypeptide(L)'
;MIARDRELLARLAAVNRDLGRVALRLMEAQDGGELPADGLREVGDALRALGGDMIARATELDGTLHPTARCAVFCALCSTEPVARPDQPHDTVDGRFCGNCIAQCLDDAGRRHWCPVDALGKTDRFDTVIEETRRA
;
A
#
# COMPACT_ATOMS: atom_id res chain seq x y z
N MET A 1 -15.11 7.16 -14.62
CA MET A 1 -13.75 6.94 -14.07
C MET A 1 -12.67 7.47 -15.02
N ILE A 2 -12.59 6.95 -16.25
CA ILE A 2 -11.54 7.31 -17.23
C ILE A 2 -11.45 8.81 -17.58
N ALA A 3 -12.58 9.53 -17.67
CA ALA A 3 -12.56 10.95 -18.05
C ALA A 3 -11.92 11.86 -16.99
N ARG A 4 -12.21 11.64 -15.70
CA ARG A 4 -11.66 12.42 -14.59
C ARG A 4 -10.16 12.17 -14.41
N ASP A 5 -9.73 10.91 -14.56
CA ASP A 5 -8.30 10.55 -14.47
C ASP A 5 -7.50 11.15 -15.63
N ARG A 6 -8.06 11.16 -16.84
CA ARG A 6 -7.45 11.83 -18.00
C ARG A 6 -7.33 13.34 -17.80
N GLU A 7 -8.34 13.98 -17.23
CA GLU A 7 -8.32 15.41 -16.92
C GLU A 7 -7.24 15.73 -15.88
N LEU A 8 -7.13 14.93 -14.82
CA LEU A 8 -6.11 15.10 -13.80
C LEU A 8 -4.68 14.97 -14.36
N LEU A 9 -4.47 13.97 -15.24
CA LEU A 9 -3.20 13.78 -15.94
C LEU A 9 -2.91 14.91 -16.94
N ALA A 10 -3.92 15.42 -17.64
CA ALA A 10 -3.77 16.54 -18.55
C ALA A 10 -3.34 17.83 -17.81
N ARG A 11 -3.96 18.10 -16.65
CA ARG A 11 -3.57 19.20 -15.76
C ARG A 11 -2.15 19.04 -15.24
N LEU A 12 -1.75 17.85 -14.81
CA LEU A 12 -0.38 17.56 -14.38
C LEU A 12 0.63 17.77 -15.52
N ALA A 13 0.32 17.28 -16.72
CA ALA A 13 1.17 17.46 -17.89
C ALA A 13 1.33 18.93 -18.30
N ALA A 14 0.26 19.73 -18.18
CA ALA A 14 0.30 21.17 -18.40
C ALA A 14 1.22 21.88 -17.39
N VAL A 15 1.06 21.58 -16.09
CA VAL A 15 1.95 22.13 -15.05
C VAL A 15 3.41 21.74 -15.31
N ASN A 16 3.69 20.47 -15.62
CA ASN A 16 5.06 20.02 -15.90
C ASN A 16 5.68 20.75 -17.11
N ARG A 17 4.88 21.05 -18.14
CA ARG A 17 5.32 21.81 -19.30
C ARG A 17 5.66 23.27 -18.96
N ASP A 18 4.85 23.89 -18.10
CA ASP A 18 4.91 25.33 -17.86
C ASP A 18 5.80 25.72 -16.67
N LEU A 19 6.15 24.77 -15.79
CA LEU A 19 6.89 25.04 -14.55
C LEU A 19 8.23 25.74 -14.78
N GLY A 20 8.99 25.35 -15.80
CA GLY A 20 10.25 26.01 -16.14
C GLY A 20 10.06 27.48 -16.54
N ARG A 21 8.98 27.78 -17.28
CA ARG A 21 8.64 29.17 -17.66
C ARG A 21 8.19 29.99 -16.46
N VAL A 22 7.47 29.38 -15.51
CA VAL A 22 7.09 30.03 -14.25
C VAL A 22 8.32 30.34 -13.41
N ALA A 23 9.26 29.40 -13.28
CA ALA A 23 10.51 29.61 -12.56
C ALA A 23 11.33 30.76 -13.17
N LEU A 24 11.46 30.81 -14.50
CA LEU A 24 12.14 31.92 -15.19
C LEU A 24 11.47 33.27 -14.90
N ARG A 25 10.14 33.34 -14.99
CA ARG A 25 9.40 34.58 -14.67
C ARG A 25 9.58 35.03 -13.22
N LEU A 26 9.61 34.10 -12.26
CA LEU A 26 9.88 34.41 -10.86
C LEU A 26 11.31 34.94 -10.66
N MET A 27 12.28 34.42 -11.40
CA MET A 27 13.67 34.91 -11.37
C MET A 27 13.80 36.29 -12.03
N GLU A 28 13.11 36.53 -13.16
CA GLU A 28 13.08 37.83 -13.83
C GLU A 28 12.42 38.92 -12.96
N ALA A 29 11.45 38.53 -12.14
CA ALA A 29 10.73 39.43 -11.23
C ALA A 29 11.42 39.63 -9.88
N GLN A 30 12.68 39.18 -9.72
CA GLN A 30 13.44 39.44 -8.50
C GLN A 30 13.71 40.93 -8.32
N ASP A 31 13.62 41.38 -7.08
CA ASP A 31 14.02 42.72 -6.67
C ASP A 31 15.07 42.60 -5.56
N GLY A 32 16.24 43.20 -5.77
CA GLY A 32 17.37 43.06 -4.85
C GLY A 32 17.88 41.62 -4.64
N GLY A 33 17.54 40.68 -5.53
CA GLY A 33 17.85 39.25 -5.38
C GLY A 33 16.83 38.47 -4.56
N GLU A 34 15.76 39.10 -4.09
CA GLU A 34 14.65 38.45 -3.40
C GLU A 34 13.57 38.01 -4.39
N LEU A 35 12.96 36.85 -4.14
CA LEU A 35 11.85 36.34 -4.94
C LEU A 35 10.53 37.02 -4.56
N PRO A 36 9.64 37.28 -5.53
CA PRO A 36 8.35 37.91 -5.24
C PRO A 36 7.46 36.97 -4.41
N ALA A 37 7.17 37.35 -3.17
CA ALA A 37 6.40 36.54 -2.24
C ALA A 37 4.99 36.19 -2.76
N ASP A 38 4.32 37.14 -3.42
CA ASP A 38 2.98 36.93 -3.99
C ASP A 38 3.02 35.86 -5.10
N GLY A 39 4.01 35.94 -6.00
CA GLY A 39 4.20 34.94 -7.06
C GLY A 39 4.51 33.55 -6.50
N LEU A 40 5.32 33.47 -5.44
CA LEU A 40 5.59 32.19 -4.76
C LEU A 40 4.34 31.61 -4.11
N ARG A 41 3.49 32.44 -3.48
CA ARG A 41 2.22 31.99 -2.89
C ARG A 41 1.26 31.48 -3.96
N GLU A 42 1.08 32.20 -5.06
CA GLU A 42 0.19 31.80 -6.15
C GLU A 42 0.61 30.45 -6.76
N VAL A 43 1.90 30.27 -7.03
CA VAL A 43 2.44 29.00 -7.54
C VAL A 43 2.28 27.89 -6.52
N GLY A 44 2.59 28.17 -5.24
CA GLY A 44 2.44 27.22 -4.15
C GLY A 44 0.99 26.75 -3.97
N ASP A 45 0.03 27.67 -4.03
CA ASP A 45 -1.41 27.37 -3.91
C ASP A 45 -1.90 26.53 -5.09
N ALA A 46 -1.46 26.85 -6.32
CA ALA A 46 -1.80 26.06 -7.50
C ALA A 46 -1.25 24.62 -7.42
N LEU A 47 0.01 24.45 -6.99
CA LEU A 47 0.62 23.14 -6.81
C LEU A 47 -0.05 22.35 -5.68
N ARG A 48 -0.38 23.01 -4.57
CA ARG A 48 -1.11 22.42 -3.45
C ARG A 48 -2.48 21.92 -3.90
N ALA A 49 -3.22 22.71 -4.68
CA ALA A 49 -4.54 22.32 -5.18
C ALA A 49 -4.44 21.08 -6.09
N LEU A 50 -3.52 21.05 -7.05
CA LEU A 50 -3.32 19.89 -7.91
C LEU A 50 -2.89 18.65 -7.11
N GLY A 51 -1.95 18.80 -6.17
CA GLY A 51 -1.53 17.71 -5.29
C GLY A 51 -2.68 17.18 -4.43
N GLY A 52 -3.52 18.07 -3.91
CA GLY A 52 -4.74 17.71 -3.17
C GLY A 52 -5.72 16.90 -4.02
N ASP A 53 -5.96 17.32 -5.27
CA ASP A 53 -6.82 16.58 -6.21
C ASP A 53 -6.27 15.17 -6.49
N MET A 54 -4.94 15.03 -6.62
CA MET A 54 -4.28 13.74 -6.83
C MET A 54 -4.39 12.82 -5.61
N ILE A 55 -4.18 13.34 -4.40
CA ILE A 55 -4.30 12.58 -3.16
C ILE A 55 -5.76 12.16 -2.94
N ALA A 56 -6.71 13.08 -3.10
CA ALA A 56 -8.13 12.77 -2.98
C ALA A 56 -8.53 11.66 -3.96
N ARG A 57 -8.01 11.71 -5.19
CA ARG A 57 -8.26 10.67 -6.18
C ARG A 57 -7.62 9.32 -5.80
N ALA A 58 -6.42 9.32 -5.24
CA ALA A 58 -5.78 8.11 -4.72
C ALA A 58 -6.60 7.51 -3.58
N THR A 59 -7.05 8.32 -2.61
CA THR A 59 -7.92 7.86 -1.52
C THR A 59 -9.25 7.29 -2.04
N GLU A 60 -9.85 7.89 -3.07
CA GLU A 60 -11.04 7.31 -3.72
C GLU A 60 -10.72 5.94 -4.34
N LEU A 61 -9.58 5.78 -5.00
CA LEU A 61 -9.13 4.50 -5.59
C LEU A 61 -8.86 3.45 -4.51
N ASP A 62 -8.19 3.82 -3.43
CA ASP A 62 -7.94 2.96 -2.28
C ASP A 62 -9.25 2.57 -1.57
N GLY A 63 -10.23 3.46 -1.51
CA GLY A 63 -11.56 3.18 -0.95
C GLY A 63 -12.51 2.42 -1.88
N THR A 64 -12.33 2.55 -3.20
CA THR A 64 -13.07 1.78 -4.23
C THR A 64 -12.42 0.44 -4.54
N LEU A 65 -11.16 0.22 -4.13
CA LEU A 65 -10.60 -1.09 -3.85
C LEU A 65 -11.34 -1.70 -2.63
N HIS A 66 -12.62 -2.03 -2.81
CA HIS A 66 -13.27 -3.06 -2.01
C HIS A 66 -12.54 -4.40 -2.23
N PRO A 67 -12.58 -5.36 -1.27
CA PRO A 67 -11.58 -6.44 -1.07
C PRO A 67 -11.46 -7.52 -2.16
N THR A 68 -11.90 -7.26 -3.38
CA THR A 68 -11.93 -8.22 -4.47
C THR A 68 -10.75 -8.12 -5.42
N ALA A 69 -9.84 -7.15 -5.25
CA ALA A 69 -8.48 -7.28 -5.76
C ALA A 69 -7.70 -8.24 -4.85
N ARG A 70 -8.10 -9.52 -4.87
CA ARG A 70 -7.26 -10.61 -4.43
C ARG A 70 -6.02 -10.57 -5.32
N CYS A 71 -4.95 -9.88 -4.89
CA CYS A 71 -3.64 -10.48 -5.07
C CYS A 71 -3.83 -11.90 -4.55
N ALA A 72 -3.77 -12.89 -5.43
CA ALA A 72 -3.90 -14.27 -5.00
C ALA A 72 -2.77 -14.49 -3.99
N VAL A 73 -3.14 -14.50 -2.70
CA VAL A 73 -2.22 -14.87 -1.65
C VAL A 73 -2.02 -16.36 -1.87
N PHE A 74 -0.83 -16.74 -2.29
CA PHE A 74 -0.48 -18.13 -2.49
C PHE A 74 -0.13 -18.76 -1.15
N CYS A 75 -0.39 -20.06 -1.06
CA CYS A 75 -0.05 -20.89 0.08
C CYS A 75 1.43 -20.72 0.44
N ALA A 76 1.72 -20.37 1.70
CA ALA A 76 3.08 -20.19 2.17
C ALA A 76 3.92 -21.49 2.17
N LEU A 77 3.28 -22.66 2.03
CA LEU A 77 3.95 -23.96 1.98
C LEU A 77 4.24 -24.39 0.53
N CYS A 78 3.21 -24.51 -0.31
CA CYS A 78 3.39 -25.02 -1.67
C CYS A 78 3.67 -23.94 -2.71
N SER A 79 3.35 -22.66 -2.43
CA SER A 79 3.45 -21.52 -3.35
C SER A 79 2.67 -21.66 -4.68
N THR A 80 1.91 -22.74 -4.86
CA THR A 80 1.20 -23.05 -6.11
C THR A 80 -0.28 -22.74 -6.03
N GLU A 81 -0.90 -23.07 -4.90
CA GLU A 81 -2.35 -22.96 -4.71
C GLU A 81 -2.71 -21.67 -3.93
N PRO A 82 -3.88 -21.08 -4.17
CA PRO A 82 -4.37 -19.97 -3.35
C PRO A 82 -4.64 -20.44 -1.91
N VAL A 83 -4.48 -19.52 -0.95
CA VAL A 83 -4.85 -19.78 0.46
C VAL A 83 -6.34 -20.09 0.59
N ALA A 84 -6.69 -20.91 1.59
CA ALA A 84 -8.04 -21.42 1.78
C ALA A 84 -9.06 -20.31 2.10
N ARG A 85 -8.66 -19.36 2.94
CA ARG A 85 -9.48 -18.22 3.38
C ARG A 85 -8.66 -16.93 3.29
N PRO A 86 -8.53 -16.32 2.09
CA PRO A 86 -7.80 -15.07 1.92
C PRO A 86 -8.46 -13.88 2.66
N ASP A 87 -9.68 -14.07 3.15
CA ASP A 87 -10.41 -13.14 4.02
C ASP A 87 -9.95 -13.19 5.49
N GLN A 88 -9.19 -14.21 5.89
CA GLN A 88 -8.69 -14.36 7.26
C GLN A 88 -7.30 -13.74 7.43
N PRO A 89 -6.96 -13.27 8.65
CA PRO A 89 -5.61 -12.78 8.96
C PRO A 89 -4.50 -13.81 8.67
N HIS A 90 -3.32 -13.35 8.28
CA HIS A 90 -2.17 -14.19 7.88
C HIS A 90 -1.48 -14.95 9.02
N ASP A 91 -1.82 -14.66 10.28
CA ASP A 91 -1.42 -15.42 11.46
C ASP A 91 -2.31 -16.65 11.69
N THR A 92 -3.45 -16.76 11.00
CA THR A 92 -4.31 -17.95 11.02
C THR A 92 -3.86 -19.00 10.01
N VAL A 93 -4.16 -20.26 10.28
CA VAL A 93 -3.88 -21.38 9.38
C VAL A 93 -4.57 -21.17 8.02
N ASP A 94 -5.85 -20.81 8.03
CA ASP A 94 -6.65 -20.67 6.81
C ASP A 94 -6.29 -19.42 5.99
N GLY A 95 -5.76 -18.37 6.63
CA GLY A 95 -5.25 -17.15 5.97
C GLY A 95 -3.83 -17.27 5.40
N ARG A 96 -3.15 -18.40 5.64
CA ARG A 96 -1.74 -18.61 5.25
C ARG A 96 -1.49 -19.84 4.36
N PHE A 97 -2.34 -20.86 4.42
CA PHE A 97 -2.16 -22.12 3.70
C PHE A 97 -3.36 -22.49 2.83
N CYS A 98 -3.14 -23.27 1.77
CA CYS A 98 -4.23 -23.81 0.94
C CYS A 98 -4.90 -25.03 1.59
N GLY A 99 -6.14 -25.32 1.21
CA GLY A 99 -6.92 -26.43 1.77
C GLY A 99 -6.26 -27.80 1.62
N ASN A 100 -5.52 -28.04 0.53
CA ASN A 100 -4.85 -29.31 0.31
C ASN A 100 -3.67 -29.52 1.27
N CYS A 101 -2.85 -28.49 1.50
CA CYS A 101 -1.76 -28.55 2.48
C CYS A 101 -2.28 -28.69 3.92
N ILE A 102 -3.43 -28.07 4.23
CA ILE A 102 -4.09 -28.21 5.53
C ILE A 102 -4.61 -29.65 5.71
N ALA A 103 -5.32 -30.20 4.72
CA ALA A 103 -5.85 -31.55 4.78
C ALA A 103 -4.74 -32.60 4.91
N GLN A 104 -3.70 -32.50 4.08
CA GLN A 104 -2.54 -33.40 4.15
C GLN A 104 -1.86 -33.35 5.53
N CYS A 105 -1.89 -32.17 6.18
CA CYS A 105 -1.36 -32.04 7.53
C CYS A 105 -2.22 -32.74 8.58
N LEU A 106 -3.55 -32.57 8.50
CA LEU A 106 -4.49 -33.19 9.44
C LEU A 106 -4.56 -34.71 9.28
N ASP A 107 -4.37 -35.22 8.06
CA ASP A 107 -4.47 -36.64 7.75
C ASP A 107 -3.21 -37.46 8.14
N ASP A 108 -2.04 -36.83 8.31
CA ASP A 108 -0.83 -37.53 8.76
C ASP A 108 -0.75 -37.63 10.30
N ALA A 109 -1.36 -38.69 10.82
CA ALA A 109 -1.32 -39.08 12.23
C ALA A 109 0.10 -39.32 12.78
N GLY A 110 1.11 -39.51 11.92
CA GLY A 110 2.50 -39.75 12.32
C GLY A 110 3.31 -38.49 12.63
N ARG A 111 2.79 -37.28 12.30
CA ARG A 111 3.52 -36.00 12.41
C ARG A 111 4.93 -36.06 11.79
N ARG A 112 5.11 -36.83 10.71
CA ARG A 112 6.43 -37.00 10.08
C ARG A 112 6.75 -35.92 9.04
N HIS A 113 5.82 -34.99 8.83
CA HIS A 113 5.98 -33.83 7.96
C HIS A 113 6.00 -32.53 8.78
N TRP A 114 6.45 -31.44 8.15
CA TRP A 114 6.41 -30.10 8.74
C TRP A 114 4.95 -29.64 8.87
N CYS A 115 4.47 -29.49 10.11
CA CYS A 115 3.07 -29.15 10.42
C CYS A 115 2.88 -27.62 10.46
N PRO A 116 2.08 -27.04 9.54
CA PRO A 116 1.82 -25.60 9.51
C PRO A 116 1.11 -25.07 10.77
N VAL A 117 0.27 -25.90 11.40
CA VAL A 117 -0.43 -25.59 12.66
C VAL A 117 0.56 -25.52 13.82
N ASP A 118 1.51 -26.46 13.91
CA ASP A 118 2.55 -26.48 14.94
C ASP A 118 3.56 -25.32 14.75
N ALA A 119 3.80 -24.89 13.51
CA ALA A 119 4.68 -23.76 13.21
C ALA A 119 4.07 -22.41 13.62
N LEU A 120 2.77 -22.20 13.35
CA LEU A 120 2.05 -20.99 13.79
C LEU A 120 1.91 -20.95 15.32
N GLY A 121 1.50 -22.05 15.96
CA GLY A 121 1.34 -22.11 17.42
C GLY A 121 2.65 -21.94 18.21
N LYS A 122 3.82 -22.14 17.59
CA LYS A 122 5.12 -21.82 18.19
C LYS A 122 5.46 -20.33 18.11
N THR A 123 4.97 -19.63 17.08
CA THR A 123 5.28 -18.21 16.83
C THR A 123 4.59 -17.31 17.88
N ASP A 124 3.31 -17.56 18.18
CA ASP A 124 2.57 -16.85 19.24
C ASP A 124 3.20 -16.97 20.63
N ARG A 125 3.83 -18.12 20.91
CA ARG A 125 4.53 -18.36 22.18
C ARG A 125 5.80 -17.53 22.32
N PHE A 126 6.49 -17.22 21.23
CA PHE A 126 7.68 -16.37 21.27
C PHE A 126 7.30 -14.90 21.47
N ASP A 127 6.24 -14.42 20.82
CA ASP A 127 5.79 -13.03 20.97
C ASP A 127 5.29 -12.73 22.39
N THR A 128 4.60 -13.69 23.01
CA THR A 128 4.17 -13.60 24.42
C THR A 128 5.36 -13.46 25.38
N VAL A 129 6.42 -14.25 25.16
CA VAL A 129 7.64 -14.22 26.01
C VAL A 129 8.43 -12.92 25.82
N ILE A 130 8.46 -12.37 24.60
CA ILE A 130 9.12 -11.09 24.31
C ILE A 130 8.36 -9.92 24.95
N GLU A 131 7.03 -9.94 24.95
CA GLU A 131 6.22 -8.92 25.63
C GLU A 131 6.36 -8.97 27.15
N GLU A 132 6.39 -10.16 27.75
CA GLU A 132 6.61 -10.31 29.20
C GLU A 132 8.00 -9.82 29.61
N THR A 133 9.03 -10.08 28.80
CA THR A 133 10.41 -9.62 29.04
C THR A 133 10.55 -8.10 28.93
N ARG A 134 9.68 -7.41 28.18
CA ARG A 134 9.67 -5.93 28.07
C ARG A 134 8.93 -5.24 29.21
N ARG A 135 8.11 -5.97 29.99
CA ARG A 135 7.33 -5.42 31.12
C ARG A 135 8.00 -5.64 32.48
N ALA A 136 9.03 -6.49 32.56
CA ALA A 136 9.85 -6.73 33.75
C ALA A 136 11.06 -5.76 33.78
#